data_AF-A0A2K9NJC9-F1
#
_entry.id   AF-A0A2K9NJC9-F1
#
_cell.length_a   1.000
_cell.length_b   1.000
_cell.length_c   1.000
_cell.angle_alpha   90.00
_cell.angle_beta   90.00
_cell.angle_gamma   90.00
#
_symmetry.space_group_name_H-M   'P 1'
#
loop_
_entity.id
_entity.type
_entity.pdbx_description
1 polymer ?
#
loop_
_entity_poly.entity_id
_entity_poly.type
_entity_poly.pdbx_seq_one_letter_code
_entity_poly.pdbx_strand_id
1 'polypeptide(L)'
;MTVTIPKAPVGAGQGDFAFLNGRWNVRHRKLNGRLVGSCDWQDFTGTCEAREVMAGLGNCDDNVLHDPSGTYRAATFRRISPKTGLWNIWWFDERHGEVGEPMQGCFQDGVGTFLADDTLAGKPIKVRFIWSHITASSARWEQAFSPDGGETWEVNWYMWFERVA
;
A
#
# COMPACT_ATOMS: atom_id res chain seq x y z
N MET A 1 -12.14 -13.73 11.39
CA MET A 1 -11.76 -12.86 12.55
C MET A 1 -11.68 -11.43 12.05
N THR A 2 -12.55 -10.54 12.51
CA THR A 2 -12.50 -9.12 12.11
C THR A 2 -11.19 -8.53 12.63
N VAL A 3 -10.30 -8.12 11.73
CA VAL A 3 -9.10 -7.37 12.10
C VAL A 3 -9.55 -5.99 12.55
N THR A 4 -9.76 -5.82 13.85
CA THR A 4 -10.07 -4.52 14.44
C THR A 4 -8.77 -3.75 14.57
N ILE A 5 -8.63 -2.67 13.81
CA ILE A 5 -7.46 -1.79 13.89
C ILE A 5 -7.61 -0.95 15.18
N PRO A 6 -6.71 -1.09 16.17
CA PRO A 6 -6.83 -0.36 17.41
C PRO A 6 -6.69 1.15 17.16
N LYS A 7 -7.50 1.94 17.87
CA LYS A 7 -7.48 3.40 17.78
C LYS A 7 -6.22 3.94 18.44
N ALA A 8 -5.35 4.59 17.66
CA ALA A 8 -4.17 5.27 18.20
C ALA A 8 -4.55 6.60 18.90
N PRO A 9 -3.78 7.07 19.90
CA PRO A 9 -3.96 8.39 20.52
C PRO A 9 -3.91 9.54 19.49
N VAL A 10 -4.53 10.68 19.80
CA VAL A 10 -4.44 11.88 18.95
C VAL A 10 -3.00 12.38 18.91
N GLY A 11 -2.41 12.49 17.70
CA GLY A 11 -1.00 12.84 17.48
C GLY A 11 -0.07 11.63 17.41
N ALA A 12 -0.51 10.45 17.84
CA ALA A 12 0.17 9.21 17.50
C ALA A 12 0.01 8.97 15.99
N GLY A 13 1.13 8.71 15.33
CA GLY A 13 1.19 8.38 13.91
C GLY A 13 1.62 9.52 12.98
N GLN A 14 1.83 10.73 13.49
CA GLN A 14 2.48 11.79 12.70
C GLN A 14 3.90 11.34 12.33
N GLY A 15 4.24 11.44 11.04
CA GLY A 15 5.54 11.01 10.54
C GLY A 15 5.72 9.50 10.39
N ASP A 16 4.66 8.69 10.54
CA ASP A 16 4.74 7.23 10.35
C ASP A 16 5.26 6.84 8.96
N PHE A 17 5.01 7.66 7.94
CA PHE A 17 5.49 7.46 6.57
C PHE A 17 6.81 8.19 6.26
N ALA A 18 7.43 8.86 7.23
CA ALA A 18 8.68 9.60 7.03
C ALA A 18 9.82 8.71 6.53
N PHE A 19 9.81 7.42 6.88
CA PHE A 19 10.79 6.45 6.38
C PHE A 19 10.82 6.38 4.85
N LEU A 20 9.71 6.68 4.17
CA LEU A 20 9.56 6.59 2.73
C LEU A 20 10.10 7.83 2.01
N ASN A 21 10.40 8.93 2.72
CA ASN A 21 10.90 10.15 2.09
C ASN A 21 12.15 9.91 1.24
N GLY A 22 12.19 10.46 0.02
CA GLY A 22 13.30 10.36 -0.92
C GLY A 22 13.00 9.45 -2.10
N ARG A 23 14.06 8.99 -2.76
CA ARG A 23 14.01 8.21 -4.00
C ARG A 23 14.36 6.74 -3.75
N TRP A 24 13.66 5.85 -4.45
CA TRP A 24 13.76 4.42 -4.29
C TRP A 24 13.78 3.71 -5.64
N ASN A 25 14.60 2.67 -5.72
CA ASN A 25 14.40 1.59 -6.67
C ASN A 25 13.40 0.61 -6.06
N VAL A 26 12.47 0.13 -6.87
CA VAL A 26 11.43 -0.79 -6.44
C VAL A 26 11.49 -2.06 -7.28
N ARG A 27 11.60 -3.21 -6.62
CA ARG A 27 11.36 -4.51 -7.25
C ARG A 27 9.94 -4.95 -6.95
N HIS A 28 9.22 -5.39 -7.96
CA HIS A 28 7.86 -5.86 -7.86
C HIS A 28 7.80 -7.35 -8.17
N ARG A 29 6.94 -8.06 -7.45
CA ARG A 29 6.47 -9.39 -7.81
C ARG A 29 4.96 -9.42 -7.70
N LYS A 30 4.26 -9.53 -8.83
CA LYS A 30 2.80 -9.37 -8.93
C LYS A 30 2.16 -10.59 -9.56
N LEU A 31 1.05 -11.03 -9.02
CA LEU A 31 0.29 -12.17 -9.55
C LEU A 31 -0.58 -11.70 -10.72
N ASN A 32 -0.61 -12.46 -11.82
CA ASN A 32 -1.38 -12.09 -13.02
C ASN A 32 -2.89 -12.25 -12.86
N GLY A 33 -3.34 -13.27 -12.12
CA GLY A 33 -4.75 -13.51 -11.81
C GLY A 33 -4.96 -13.58 -10.30
N ARG A 34 -5.93 -12.84 -9.77
CA ARG A 34 -6.19 -12.78 -8.31
C ARG A 34 -7.46 -13.56 -7.99
N LEU A 35 -7.44 -14.34 -6.92
CA LEU A 35 -8.54 -15.16 -6.41
C LEU A 35 -9.06 -16.18 -7.43
N VAL A 36 -8.16 -16.69 -8.27
CA VAL A 36 -8.43 -17.72 -9.28
C VAL A 36 -7.51 -18.94 -9.14
N GLY A 37 -6.76 -19.03 -8.04
CA GLY A 37 -5.76 -20.08 -7.83
C GLY A 37 -4.55 -19.96 -8.76
N SER A 38 -4.23 -18.74 -9.20
CA SER A 38 -3.07 -18.52 -10.07
C SER A 38 -1.77 -18.71 -9.30
N CYS A 39 -0.81 -19.34 -9.95
CA CYS A 39 0.59 -19.36 -9.52
C CYS A 39 1.50 -18.58 -10.49
N ASP A 40 0.90 -17.84 -11.44
CA ASP A 40 1.60 -17.08 -12.46
C ASP A 40 2.01 -15.71 -11.94
N TRP A 41 3.26 -15.61 -11.51
CA TRP A 41 3.89 -14.41 -10.98
C TRP A 41 4.77 -13.76 -12.03
N GLN A 42 4.65 -12.45 -12.15
CA GLN A 42 5.57 -11.63 -12.93
C GLN A 42 6.43 -10.77 -12.01
N ASP A 43 7.73 -10.71 -12.34
CA ASP A 43 8.70 -9.85 -11.69
C ASP A 43 9.05 -8.68 -12.61
N PHE A 44 9.13 -7.48 -12.07
CA PHE A 44 9.53 -6.28 -12.80
C PHE A 44 10.07 -5.20 -11.85
N THR A 45 10.62 -4.14 -12.40
CA THR A 45 11.21 -3.04 -11.63
C THR A 45 10.44 -1.75 -11.78
N GLY A 46 10.78 -0.77 -10.95
CA GLY A 46 10.21 0.55 -10.97
C GLY A 46 11.01 1.52 -10.09
N THR A 47 10.51 2.74 -10.01
CA THR A 47 11.06 3.77 -9.12
C THR A 47 9.93 4.43 -8.36
N CYS A 48 10.22 4.90 -7.14
CA CYS A 48 9.31 5.66 -6.31
C CYS A 48 10.03 6.90 -5.76
N GLU A 49 9.41 8.07 -5.86
CA GLU A 49 9.85 9.28 -5.16
C GLU A 49 8.74 9.72 -4.22
N ALA A 50 9.02 9.72 -2.92
CA ALA A 50 8.04 10.07 -1.89
C ALA A 50 8.51 11.24 -1.05
N ARG A 51 7.53 11.96 -0.48
CA ARG A 51 7.77 13.08 0.43
C ARG A 51 6.64 13.25 1.42
N GLU A 52 6.99 13.67 2.62
CA GLU A 52 6.05 14.17 3.60
C GLU A 52 5.42 15.49 3.14
N VAL A 53 4.19 15.70 3.60
CA VAL A 53 3.44 16.93 3.45
C VAL A 53 2.77 17.30 4.76
N MET A 54 2.33 18.55 4.89
CA MET A 54 1.56 19.00 6.06
C MET A 54 2.28 18.74 7.39
N ALA A 55 3.60 18.94 7.42
CA ALA A 55 4.45 18.69 8.59
C ALA A 55 4.31 17.25 9.16
N GLY A 56 4.29 16.24 8.28
CA GLY A 56 4.22 14.82 8.67
C GLY A 56 2.82 14.29 8.94
N LEU A 57 1.79 15.12 8.74
CA LEU A 57 0.39 14.71 8.80
C LEU A 57 -0.09 14.07 7.48
N GLY A 58 0.69 14.18 6.42
CA GLY A 58 0.47 13.48 5.16
C GLY A 58 1.76 13.06 4.49
N ASN A 59 1.62 12.22 3.47
CA ASN A 59 2.71 11.78 2.61
C ASN A 59 2.16 11.55 1.19
N CYS A 60 2.99 11.78 0.17
CA CYS A 60 2.65 11.41 -1.20
C CYS A 60 3.84 10.79 -1.91
N ASP A 61 3.57 9.97 -2.92
CA ASP A 61 4.58 9.43 -3.83
C ASP A 61 4.16 9.45 -5.29
N ASP A 62 5.16 9.48 -6.18
CA ASP A 62 5.06 9.24 -7.61
C ASP A 62 5.87 7.98 -7.94
N ASN A 63 5.24 7.06 -8.66
CA ASN A 63 5.77 5.76 -9.03
C ASN A 63 5.83 5.61 -10.55
N VAL A 64 6.91 5.04 -11.03
CA VAL A 64 7.03 4.48 -12.38
C VAL A 64 7.14 2.98 -12.24
N LEU A 65 6.25 2.23 -12.88
CA LEU A 65 6.22 0.78 -12.84
C LEU A 65 6.52 0.25 -14.24
N HIS A 66 7.62 -0.47 -14.42
CA HIS A 66 7.99 -1.11 -15.68
C HIS A 66 7.29 -2.45 -15.85
N ASP A 67 5.96 -2.46 -15.72
CA ASP A 67 5.14 -3.66 -15.85
C ASP A 67 5.36 -4.32 -17.23
N PRO A 68 5.43 -5.67 -17.32
CA PRO A 68 5.62 -6.38 -18.58
C PRO A 68 4.57 -6.06 -19.66
N SER A 69 3.37 -5.64 -19.25
CA SER A 69 2.31 -5.23 -20.18
C SER A 69 2.47 -3.80 -20.71
N GLY A 70 3.38 -3.02 -20.14
CA GLY A 70 3.65 -1.64 -20.50
C GLY A 70 3.98 -0.80 -19.27
N THR A 71 4.96 0.10 -19.40
CA THR A 71 5.28 1.03 -18.31
C THR A 71 4.09 1.95 -18.05
N TYR A 72 3.74 2.12 -16.78
CA TYR A 72 2.69 3.06 -16.36
C TYR A 72 3.11 3.82 -15.10
N ARG A 73 2.45 4.95 -14.87
CA ARG A 73 2.65 5.77 -13.67
C ARG A 73 1.52 5.61 -12.67
N ALA A 74 1.87 5.77 -11.41
CA ALA A 74 0.94 5.77 -10.31
C ALA A 74 1.38 6.73 -9.22
N ALA A 75 0.43 7.27 -8.47
CA ALA A 75 0.70 8.10 -7.32
C ALA A 75 -0.06 7.59 -6.11
N THR A 76 0.46 7.89 -4.92
CA THR A 76 -0.26 7.65 -3.67
C THR A 76 -0.38 8.95 -2.90
N PHE A 77 -1.54 9.18 -2.29
CA PHE A 77 -1.70 10.18 -1.25
C PHE A 77 -2.07 9.50 0.07
N ARG A 78 -1.47 9.95 1.17
CA ARG A 78 -1.70 9.41 2.51
C ARG A 78 -2.01 10.54 3.48
N ARG A 79 -3.03 10.38 4.32
CA ARG A 79 -3.42 11.36 5.34
C ARG A 79 -3.91 10.71 6.62
N ILE A 80 -3.34 11.10 7.75
CA ILE A 80 -3.88 10.72 9.05
C ILE A 80 -5.17 11.50 9.37
N SER A 81 -6.23 10.77 9.71
CA SER A 81 -7.51 11.35 10.11
C SER A 81 -7.41 11.88 11.55
N PRO A 82 -7.64 13.18 11.80
CA PRO A 82 -7.62 13.71 13.16
C PRO A 82 -8.77 13.17 14.02
N LYS A 83 -9.86 12.68 13.40
CA LYS A 83 -11.03 12.13 14.09
C LYS A 83 -10.76 10.72 14.62
N THR A 84 -10.11 9.88 13.82
CA THR A 84 -9.94 8.44 14.11
C THR A 84 -8.52 8.08 14.53
N GLY A 85 -7.52 8.92 14.22
CA GLY A 85 -6.10 8.57 14.40
C GLY A 85 -5.59 7.56 13.37
N LEU A 86 -6.41 7.18 12.38
CA LEU A 86 -6.03 6.24 11.32
C LEU A 86 -5.51 6.97 10.09
N TRP A 87 -4.51 6.39 9.45
CA TRP A 87 -4.06 6.75 8.13
C TRP A 87 -5.04 6.27 7.07
N ASN A 88 -5.33 7.14 6.12
CA ASN A 88 -6.03 6.84 4.88
C ASN A 88 -5.01 6.86 3.75
N ILE A 89 -5.09 5.90 2.82
CA ILE A 89 -4.21 5.78 1.65
C ILE A 89 -5.09 5.70 0.41
N TRP A 90 -4.86 6.62 -0.53
CA TRP A 90 -5.48 6.63 -1.86
C TRP A 90 -4.42 6.35 -2.91
N TRP A 91 -4.67 5.35 -3.75
CA TRP A 91 -3.84 4.99 -4.90
C TRP A 91 -4.48 5.52 -6.19
N PHE A 92 -3.64 6.02 -7.09
CA PHE A 92 -4.03 6.58 -8.39
C PHE A 92 -3.11 5.95 -9.45
N ASP A 93 -3.65 5.48 -10.57
CA ASP A 93 -2.80 5.10 -11.71
C ASP A 93 -3.44 5.46 -13.05
N GLU A 94 -2.62 5.57 -14.10
CA GLU A 94 -3.03 6.03 -15.43
C GLU A 94 -4.13 5.19 -16.10
N ARG A 95 -4.45 4.02 -15.54
CA ARG A 95 -5.44 3.08 -16.10
C ARG A 95 -6.84 3.30 -15.52
N HIS A 96 -6.95 3.98 -14.37
CA HIS A 96 -8.22 4.19 -13.67
C HIS A 96 -8.37 5.66 -13.25
N GLY A 97 -9.42 6.32 -13.76
CA GLY A 97 -9.66 7.74 -13.49
C GLY A 97 -10.41 8.03 -12.17
N GLU A 98 -10.89 7.00 -11.48
CA GLU A 98 -11.70 7.14 -10.27
C GLU A 98 -10.87 6.92 -9.01
N VAL A 99 -11.24 7.63 -7.94
CA VAL A 99 -10.64 7.47 -6.62
C VAL A 99 -11.61 6.67 -5.77
N GLY A 100 -11.26 5.42 -5.48
CA GLY A 100 -12.05 4.55 -4.61
C GLY A 100 -11.97 4.92 -3.13
N GLU A 101 -12.65 4.14 -2.30
CA GLU A 101 -12.53 4.23 -0.84
C GLU A 101 -11.07 4.04 -0.40
N PRO A 102 -10.58 4.81 0.58
CA PRO A 102 -9.19 4.69 1.01
C PRO A 102 -8.96 3.38 1.76
N MET A 103 -7.73 2.89 1.67
CA MET A 103 -7.24 1.94 2.66
C MET A 103 -7.07 2.66 3.99
N GLN A 104 -7.59 2.07 5.07
CA GLN A 104 -7.53 2.64 6.40
C GLN A 104 -6.69 1.77 7.33
N GLY A 105 -5.81 2.39 8.12
CA GLY A 105 -4.92 1.65 9.00
C GLY A 105 -4.00 2.48 9.88
N CYS A 106 -3.08 1.80 10.53
CA CYS A 106 -2.05 2.42 11.36
C CYS A 106 -0.80 1.54 11.43
N PHE A 107 0.28 2.10 11.98
CA PHE A 107 1.46 1.35 12.35
C PHE A 107 1.36 0.86 13.80
N GLN A 108 1.78 -0.38 14.02
CA GLN A 108 1.96 -0.98 15.34
C GLN A 108 3.24 -1.82 15.31
N ASP A 109 4.13 -1.59 16.28
CA ASP A 109 5.39 -2.32 16.43
C ASP A 109 6.24 -2.38 15.13
N GLY A 110 6.27 -1.27 14.39
CA GLY A 110 7.01 -1.13 13.13
C GLY A 110 6.34 -1.77 11.90
N VAL A 111 5.13 -2.30 12.04
CA VAL A 111 4.34 -2.89 10.95
C VAL A 111 3.10 -2.03 10.69
N GLY A 112 2.95 -1.54 9.46
CA GLY A 112 1.76 -0.81 9.02
C GLY A 112 0.75 -1.78 8.44
N THR A 113 -0.47 -1.85 8.98
CA THR A 113 -1.55 -2.70 8.43
C THR A 113 -2.74 -1.83 8.04
N PHE A 114 -3.21 -1.97 6.80
CA PHE A 114 -4.28 -1.17 6.23
C PHE A 114 -5.30 -2.06 5.54
N LEU A 115 -6.58 -1.72 5.64
CA LEU A 115 -7.70 -2.49 5.10
C LEU A 115 -8.67 -1.60 4.32
N ALA A 116 -9.27 -2.15 3.27
CA ALA A 116 -10.43 -1.58 2.60
C ALA A 116 -11.40 -2.70 2.18
N ASP A 117 -12.65 -2.30 1.97
CA ASP A 117 -13.62 -3.04 1.17
C ASP A 117 -13.47 -2.65 -0.29
N ASP A 118 -13.54 -3.63 -1.19
CA ASP A 118 -13.44 -3.41 -2.64
C ASP A 118 -14.28 -4.46 -3.39
N THR A 119 -14.31 -4.36 -4.72
CA THR A 119 -14.99 -5.29 -5.62
C THR A 119 -14.05 -5.80 -6.71
N LEU A 120 -13.93 -7.11 -6.85
CA LEU A 120 -13.20 -7.75 -7.95
C LEU A 120 -14.18 -8.51 -8.85
N ALA A 121 -14.25 -8.13 -10.13
CA ALA A 121 -15.16 -8.73 -11.11
C ALA A 121 -16.63 -8.79 -10.61
N GLY A 122 -17.09 -7.71 -9.97
CA GLY A 122 -18.45 -7.59 -9.42
C GLY A 122 -18.68 -8.31 -8.09
N LYS A 123 -17.67 -8.97 -7.50
CA LYS A 123 -17.77 -9.66 -6.22
C LYS A 123 -17.09 -8.86 -5.10
N PRO A 124 -17.73 -8.70 -3.93
CA PRO A 124 -17.11 -8.05 -2.79
C PRO A 124 -15.85 -8.80 -2.34
N ILE A 125 -14.80 -8.06 -2.01
CA ILE A 125 -13.55 -8.57 -1.43
C ILE A 125 -13.07 -7.64 -0.32
N LYS A 126 -12.21 -8.16 0.56
CA LYS A 126 -11.36 -7.32 1.43
C LYS A 126 -9.99 -7.18 0.80
N VAL A 127 -9.42 -5.99 0.88
CA VAL A 127 -8.04 -5.69 0.48
C VAL A 127 -7.22 -5.38 1.72
N ARG A 128 -5.98 -5.87 1.78
CA ARG A 128 -5.03 -5.56 2.86
C ARG A 128 -3.69 -5.12 2.29
N PHE A 129 -3.16 -4.04 2.82
CA PHE A 129 -1.76 -3.65 2.65
C PHE A 129 -0.99 -3.90 3.94
N ILE A 130 0.24 -4.40 3.83
CA ILE A 130 1.19 -4.48 4.92
C ILE A 130 2.48 -3.77 4.52
N TRP A 131 2.92 -2.82 5.36
CA TRP A 131 4.28 -2.27 5.35
C TRP A 131 5.09 -2.96 6.46
N SER A 132 6.25 -3.50 6.11
CA SER A 132 7.10 -4.26 7.03
C SER A 132 8.57 -4.17 6.62
N HIS A 133 9.47 -4.73 7.45
CA HIS A 133 10.92 -4.75 7.19
C HIS A 133 11.50 -3.36 6.87
N ILE A 134 11.01 -2.35 7.60
CA ILE A 134 11.40 -0.95 7.41
C ILE A 134 12.76 -0.71 8.08
N THR A 135 13.70 -0.17 7.33
CA THR A 135 15.00 0.29 7.78
C THR A 135 15.28 1.68 7.21
N ALA A 136 16.46 2.25 7.49
CA ALA A 136 16.87 3.51 6.90
C ALA A 136 16.99 3.45 5.35
N SER A 137 17.27 2.27 4.78
CA SER A 137 17.57 2.10 3.36
C SER A 137 16.68 1.08 2.63
N SER A 138 15.72 0.46 3.33
CA SER A 138 14.82 -0.55 2.74
C SER A 138 13.43 -0.54 3.37
N ALA A 139 12.44 -1.01 2.61
CA ALA A 139 11.12 -1.35 3.14
C ALA A 139 10.47 -2.44 2.27
N ARG A 140 9.53 -3.20 2.83
CA ARG A 140 8.66 -4.12 2.07
C ARG A 140 7.22 -3.66 2.18
N TRP A 141 6.54 -3.66 1.04
CA TRP A 141 5.09 -3.54 0.96
C TRP A 141 4.50 -4.80 0.33
N GLU A 142 3.34 -5.21 0.80
CA GLU A 142 2.59 -6.32 0.22
C GLU A 142 1.09 -6.04 0.19
N GLN A 143 0.41 -6.56 -0.82
CA GLN A 143 -1.04 -6.55 -0.97
C GLN A 143 -1.60 -7.96 -0.98
N ALA A 144 -2.69 -8.15 -0.26
CA ALA A 144 -3.47 -9.38 -0.26
C ALA A 144 -4.97 -9.10 -0.45
N PHE A 145 -5.65 -10.02 -1.13
CA PHE A 145 -7.11 -10.01 -1.29
C PHE A 145 -7.73 -11.17 -0.53
N SER A 146 -8.95 -10.97 -0.06
CA SER A 146 -9.74 -11.98 0.64
C SER A 146 -11.16 -12.03 0.07
N PRO A 147 -11.65 -13.21 -0.38
CA PRO A 147 -13.01 -13.38 -0.89
C PRO A 147 -14.04 -13.67 0.21
N ASP A 148 -13.61 -13.90 1.45
CA ASP A 148 -14.42 -14.46 2.55
C ASP A 148 -14.47 -13.52 3.77
N GLY A 149 -14.37 -12.21 3.54
CA GLY A 149 -14.48 -11.22 4.61
C GLY A 149 -13.25 -11.15 5.53
N GLY A 150 -12.11 -11.68 5.08
CA GLY A 150 -10.82 -11.63 5.78
C GLY A 150 -10.46 -12.90 6.54
N GLU A 151 -11.14 -14.02 6.30
CA GLU A 151 -10.81 -15.31 6.92
C GLU A 151 -9.57 -15.93 6.27
N THR A 152 -9.49 -15.89 4.94
CA THR A 152 -8.32 -16.31 4.16
C THR A 152 -7.80 -15.16 3.30
N TRP A 153 -6.50 -15.17 3.00
CA TRP A 153 -5.82 -14.10 2.28
C TRP A 153 -4.89 -14.65 1.19
N GLU A 154 -5.07 -14.19 -0.05
CA GLU A 154 -4.16 -14.43 -1.17
C GLU A 154 -3.27 -13.20 -1.35
N VAL A 155 -2.00 -13.32 -0.96
CA VAL A 155 -1.00 -12.29 -1.31
C VAL A 155 -0.80 -12.31 -2.82
N ASN A 156 -0.97 -11.16 -3.45
CA ASN A 156 -0.98 -11.03 -4.91
C ASN A 156 -0.03 -9.95 -5.42
N TRP A 157 0.63 -9.21 -4.53
CA TRP A 157 1.66 -8.26 -4.92
C TRP A 157 2.66 -8.02 -3.79
N TYR A 158 3.94 -8.05 -4.13
CA TYR A 158 5.04 -7.58 -3.30
C TYR A 158 5.76 -6.41 -3.97
N MET A 159 6.24 -5.49 -3.14
CA MET A 159 7.20 -4.46 -3.49
C MET A 159 8.35 -4.46 -2.49
N TRP A 160 9.58 -4.45 -3.00
CA TRP A 160 10.79 -4.24 -2.20
C TRP A 160 11.41 -2.91 -2.59
N PHE A 161 11.47 -2.00 -1.64
CA PHE A 161 12.05 -0.68 -1.79
C PHE A 161 13.51 -0.70 -1.34
N GLU A 162 14.39 -0.17 -2.18
CA GLU A 162 15.81 0.03 -1.91
C GLU A 162 16.15 1.50 -2.19
N ARG A 163 16.65 2.20 -1.17
CA ARG A 163 16.92 3.65 -1.26
C ARG A 163 18.00 3.93 -2.29
N VAL A 164 17.82 4.94 -3.13
CA VAL A 164 18.87 5.43 -4.04
C VAL A 164 19.95 6.11 -3.20
N ALA A 165 21.21 5.71 -3.41
CA ALA A 165 22.37 6.26 -2.72
C ALA A 165 22.64 7.72 -3.07
#